data_AF-A0A3A9J1K8-F1
#
_entry.id   AF-A0A3A9J1K8-F1
#
_cell.length_a   1.000
_cell.length_b   1.000
_cell.length_c   1.000
_cell.angle_alpha   90.00
_cell.angle_beta   90.00
_cell.angle_gamma   90.00
#
_symmetry.space_group_name_H-M   'P 1'
#
loop_
_entity.id
_entity.type
_entity.pdbx_description
1 polymer ?
#
loop_
_entity_poly.entity_id
_entity_poly.type
_entity_poly.pdbx_seq_one_letter_code
_entity_poly.pdbx_strand_id
1 'polypeptide(L)'
;MARSSPLPVPASERDALLASPLATLVSTALVAHCGDRCCPPPRPIPVGDVLRARGNCPLAHVIGGLFCTACGSPAQVVSLRADCPGGWIVQPVVVPEPHVVS
;
A
#
# COMPACT_ATOMS: atom_id res chain seq x y z
N MET A 1 -14.10 12.67 23.85
CA MET A 1 -12.97 11.84 23.36
C MET A 1 -12.85 12.09 21.86
N ALA A 2 -11.89 12.93 21.45
CA ALA A 2 -11.71 13.29 20.04
C ALA A 2 -11.07 12.09 19.30
N ARG A 3 -11.77 11.56 18.29
CA ARG A 3 -11.21 10.57 17.37
C ARG A 3 -10.23 11.32 16.48
N SER A 4 -8.93 11.07 16.63
CA SER A 4 -7.93 11.57 15.70
C SER A 4 -8.23 10.99 14.32
N SER A 5 -8.85 11.79 13.46
CA SER A 5 -8.96 11.48 12.04
C SER A 5 -7.54 11.34 11.48
N PRO A 6 -7.21 10.31 10.69
CA PRO A 6 -5.94 10.26 9.99
C PRO A 6 -5.92 11.46 9.05
N LEU A 7 -5.03 12.42 9.32
CA LEU A 7 -4.82 13.57 8.44
C LEU A 7 -4.48 13.02 7.05
N PRO A 8 -5.08 13.57 5.97
CA PRO A 8 -4.70 13.20 4.62
C PRO A 8 -3.21 13.47 4.44
N VAL A 9 -2.45 12.45 4.03
CA VAL A 9 -1.03 12.58 3.70
C VAL A 9 -0.90 13.67 2.63
N PRO A 10 -0.09 14.72 2.83
CA PRO A 10 0.13 15.73 1.81
C PRO A 10 0.60 15.06 0.52
N ALA A 11 0.03 15.45 -0.63
CA ALA A 11 0.27 14.82 -1.92
C ALA A 11 1.78 14.66 -2.24
N SER A 12 2.61 15.61 -1.79
CA SER A 12 4.06 15.58 -1.91
C SER A 12 4.75 14.38 -1.25
N GLU A 13 4.27 13.91 -0.10
CA GLU A 13 4.85 12.74 0.58
C GLU A 13 4.46 11.43 -0.10
N ARG A 14 3.20 11.33 -0.56
CA ARG A 14 2.75 10.19 -1.35
C ARG A 14 3.52 10.09 -2.66
N ASP A 15 3.68 11.20 -3.37
CA ASP A 15 4.38 11.23 -4.65
C ASP A 15 5.88 10.90 -4.47
N ALA A 16 6.48 11.34 -3.36
CA ALA A 16 7.84 10.92 -2.97
C ALA A 16 7.94 9.41 -2.68
N LEU A 17 6.96 8.82 -2.00
CA LEU A 17 6.90 7.36 -1.76
C LEU A 17 6.74 6.58 -3.06
N LEU A 18 5.90 7.07 -3.98
CA LEU A 18 5.70 6.46 -5.30
C LEU A 18 6.97 6.49 -6.15
N ALA A 19 7.74 7.58 -6.06
CA ALA A 19 9.04 7.71 -6.71
C ALA A 19 10.16 6.93 -6.02
N SER A 20 9.94 6.49 -4.77
CA SER A 20 10.98 5.83 -3.97
C SER A 20 11.35 4.46 -4.56
N PRO A 21 12.66 4.15 -4.71
CA PRO A 21 13.11 2.83 -5.14
C PRO A 21 12.72 1.76 -4.11
N LEU A 22 12.34 0.56 -4.55
CA LEU A 22 12.00 -0.56 -3.67
C LEU A 22 13.10 -0.88 -2.65
N ALA A 23 14.38 -0.71 -3.01
CA ALA A 23 15.51 -0.92 -2.11
C ALA A 23 15.45 -0.03 -0.85
N THR A 24 14.84 1.15 -0.92
CA THR A 24 14.69 2.07 0.22
C THR A 24 13.56 1.66 1.17
N LEU A 25 12.67 0.77 0.72
CA LEU A 25 11.46 0.36 1.42
C LEU A 25 11.52 -1.12 1.89
N VAL A 26 12.68 -1.77 1.81
CA VAL A 26 12.83 -3.21 2.08
C VAL A 26 12.43 -3.67 3.48
N SER A 27 12.46 -2.76 4.46
CA SER A 27 12.00 -2.99 5.84
C SER A 27 10.49 -2.86 6.02
N THR A 28 9.74 -2.69 4.93
CA THR A 28 8.28 -2.54 4.94
C THR A 28 7.60 -3.64 4.12
N ALA A 29 6.28 -3.69 4.22
CA ALA A 29 5.44 -4.58 3.45
C ALA A 29 4.33 -3.82 2.72
N LEU A 30 3.95 -4.29 1.54
CA LEU A 30 2.79 -3.79 0.81
C LEU A 30 1.53 -4.54 1.24
N VAL A 31 0.44 -3.82 1.45
CA VAL A 31 -0.87 -4.38 1.70
C VAL A 31 -1.77 -3.99 0.55
N ALA A 32 -2.14 -4.98 -0.26
CA ALA A 32 -3.02 -4.82 -1.40
C ALA A 32 -4.43 -5.29 -1.01
N HIS A 33 -5.42 -4.39 -1.05
CA HIS A 33 -6.79 -4.64 -0.62
C HIS A 33 -7.77 -4.35 -1.77
N CYS A 34 -8.76 -5.22 -1.98
CA CYS A 34 -9.75 -5.07 -3.05
C CYS A 34 -10.81 -4.00 -2.78
N GLY A 35 -10.89 -3.49 -1.55
CA GLY A 35 -11.83 -2.44 -1.13
C GLY A 35 -13.15 -2.97 -0.54
N ASP A 36 -13.46 -4.25 -0.72
CA ASP A 36 -14.64 -4.89 -0.16
C ASP A 36 -14.51 -5.11 1.36
N ARG A 37 -15.51 -4.66 2.13
CA ARG A 37 -15.56 -4.79 3.60
C ARG A 37 -15.82 -6.21 4.06
N CYS A 38 -16.39 -7.05 3.20
CA CYS A 38 -16.62 -8.47 3.47
C CYS A 38 -15.42 -9.34 3.11
N CYS A 39 -14.42 -8.78 2.43
CA CYS A 39 -13.20 -9.51 2.09
C CYS A 39 -12.35 -9.72 3.36
N PRO A 40 -11.78 -10.92 3.57
CA PRO A 40 -10.85 -11.16 4.65
C PRO A 40 -9.65 -10.20 4.58
N PRO A 41 -9.02 -9.88 5.72
CA PRO A 41 -7.83 -9.03 5.73
C PRO A 41 -6.71 -9.63 4.83
N PRO A 42 -6.19 -8.87 3.84
CA PRO A 42 -5.11 -9.33 3.00
C PRO A 42 -3.82 -9.50 3.81
N ARG A 43 -3.03 -10.49 3.42
CA ARG A 43 -1.69 -10.72 3.98
C ARG A 43 -0.72 -9.65 3.44
N PRO A 44 0.17 -9.12 4.28
CA PRO A 44 1.25 -8.25 3.83
C PRO A 44 2.18 -8.97 2.86
N ILE A 45 2.64 -8.25 1.84
CA ILE A 45 3.63 -8.68 0.85
C ILE A 45 4.95 -7.99 1.19
N PRO A 46 5.99 -8.70 1.67
CA PRO A 46 7.26 -8.08 2.00
C PRO A 46 7.88 -7.36 0.78
N VAL A 47 8.27 -6.09 0.93
CA VAL A 47 8.90 -5.35 -0.19
C VAL A 47 10.19 -6.01 -0.64
N GLY A 48 10.93 -6.64 0.28
CA GLY A 48 12.12 -7.44 -0.06
C GLY A 48 11.85 -8.62 -0.99
N ASP A 49 10.65 -9.19 -1.00
CA ASP A 49 10.27 -10.26 -1.94
C ASP A 49 9.94 -9.67 -3.32
N VAL A 50 9.24 -8.53 -3.33
CA VAL A 50 8.93 -7.78 -4.55
C VAL A 50 10.22 -7.32 -5.24
N LEU A 51 11.16 -6.77 -4.48
CA LEU A 51 12.48 -6.35 -4.96
C LEU A 51 13.23 -7.52 -5.63
N ARG A 52 13.19 -8.71 -5.02
CA ARG A 52 13.81 -9.92 -5.60
C ARG A 52 13.12 -10.35 -6.90
N ALA A 53 11.81 -10.20 -6.99
CA ALA A 53 11.03 -10.63 -8.15
C ALA A 53 11.04 -9.63 -9.32
N ARG A 54 11.14 -8.32 -9.05
CA ARG A 54 10.97 -7.24 -10.04
C ARG A 54 12.20 -6.36 -10.22
N GLY A 55 13.24 -6.53 -9.40
CA GLY A 55 14.40 -5.66 -9.38
C GLY A 55 14.16 -4.33 -8.67
N ASN A 56 15.20 -3.50 -8.58
CA ASN A 56 15.11 -2.20 -7.91
C ASN A 56 14.49 -1.15 -8.83
N CYS A 57 13.16 -1.04 -8.80
CA CYS A 57 12.40 -0.03 -9.52
C CYS A 57 11.65 0.91 -8.55
N PRO A 58 11.09 2.03 -9.02
CA PRO A 58 10.21 2.88 -8.21
C PRO A 58 8.95 2.13 -7.78
N LEU A 59 8.44 2.42 -6.58
CA LEU A 59 7.22 1.80 -6.06
C LEU A 59 6.02 1.93 -7.02
N ALA A 60 5.90 3.09 -7.70
CA ALA A 60 4.87 3.35 -8.71
C ALA A 60 4.75 2.27 -9.80
N HIS A 61 5.86 1.66 -10.21
CA HIS A 61 5.87 0.64 -11.26
C HIS A 61 5.24 -0.69 -10.83
N VAL A 62 5.11 -0.93 -9.52
CA VAL A 62 4.63 -2.22 -9.02
C VAL A 62 3.18 -2.16 -8.58
N ILE A 63 2.79 -1.05 -7.95
CA ILE A 63 1.49 -0.91 -7.28
C ILE A 63 0.29 -1.11 -8.19
N GLY A 64 0.38 -0.72 -9.48
CA GLY A 64 -0.71 -0.84 -10.44
C GLY A 64 -1.04 -2.27 -10.87
N GLY A 65 -0.15 -3.23 -10.58
CA GLY A 65 -0.32 -4.64 -10.91
C GLY A 65 -0.62 -5.54 -9.72
N LEU A 66 -0.94 -4.96 -8.55
CA LEU A 66 -1.18 -5.75 -7.34
C LEU A 66 -2.61 -6.28 -7.27
N PHE A 67 -2.73 -7.49 -6.73
CA PHE A 67 -3.99 -8.15 -6.44
C PHE A 67 -4.15 -8.31 -4.93
N CYS A 68 -5.39 -8.27 -4.46
CA CYS A 68 -5.74 -8.55 -3.09
C CYS A 68 -5.29 -9.97 -2.74
N THR A 69 -4.43 -10.11 -1.73
CA THR A 69 -3.88 -11.43 -1.34
C THR A 69 -4.88 -12.32 -0.61
N ALA A 70 -6.06 -11.80 -0.27
CA ALA A 70 -7.16 -12.57 0.33
C ALA A 70 -8.08 -13.19 -0.73
N CYS A 71 -8.52 -12.41 -1.73
CA CYS A 71 -9.53 -12.86 -2.70
C CYS A 71 -9.03 -12.93 -4.15
N GLY A 72 -7.82 -12.46 -4.45
CA GLY A 72 -7.24 -12.45 -5.80
C GLY A 72 -7.79 -11.37 -6.74
N SER A 73 -8.78 -10.56 -6.34
CA SER A 73 -9.29 -9.44 -7.13
C SER A 73 -8.26 -8.31 -7.26
N PRO A 74 -8.32 -7.47 -8.31
CA PRO A 74 -7.45 -6.29 -8.44
C PRO A 74 -7.48 -5.42 -7.18
N ALA A 75 -6.32 -4.96 -6.74
CA ALA A 75 -6.22 -4.09 -5.58
C ALA A 75 -6.79 -2.71 -5.92
N GLN A 76 -7.72 -2.24 -5.09
CA GLN A 76 -8.24 -0.86 -5.18
C GLN A 76 -7.51 0.05 -4.21
N VAL A 77 -7.03 -0.49 -3.09
CA VAL A 77 -6.27 0.24 -2.07
C VAL A 77 -4.93 -0.45 -1.89
N VAL A 78 -3.86 0.33 -1.97
CA VAL A 78 -2.51 -0.16 -1.66
C VAL A 78 -1.92 0.71 -0.57
N SER A 79 -1.43 0.07 0.47
CA SER A 79 -0.78 0.73 1.60
C SER A 79 0.59 0.13 1.88
N LEU A 80 1.50 0.95 2.40
CA LEU A 80 2.77 0.52 2.96
C LEU A 80 2.59 0.28 4.45
N ARG A 81 3.08 -0.85 4.95
CA ARG A 81 3.08 -1.22 6.35
C ARG A 81 4.52 -1.27 6.86
N ALA A 82 4.81 -0.49 7.89
CA ALA A 82 6.05 -0.60 8.65
C ALA A 82 5.75 -1.18 10.03
N ASP A 83 6.43 -2.25 10.41
CA ASP A 83 6.35 -2.79 11.78
C ASP A 83 7.22 -1.94 12.72
N CYS A 84 6.70 -1.65 13.91
CA CYS A 84 7.35 -0.80 14.91
C CYS A 84 7.12 -1.40 16.31
N PRO A 85 7.95 -1.05 17.32
CA PRO A 85 7.66 -1.45 18.70
C PRO A 85 6.26 -0.99 19.13
N GLY A 86 5.38 -1.92 19.44
CA GLY A 86 3.99 -1.64 19.85
C GLY A 86 2.93 -1.76 18.75
N GLY A 87 3.29 -2.15 17.51
CA GLY A 87 2.31 -2.43 16.46
C GLY A 87 2.85 -2.20 15.05
N TRP A 88 2.02 -1.61 14.19
CA TRP A 88 2.40 -1.29 12.83
C TRP A 88 1.77 0.03 12.38
N ILE A 89 2.51 0.75 11.53
CA ILE A 89 2.04 1.98 10.89
C ILE A 89 1.63 1.62 9.46
N VAL A 90 0.44 2.05 9.04
CA VAL A 90 -0.08 1.85 7.69
C VAL A 90 -0.18 3.21 7.01
N GLN A 91 0.60 3.40 5.96
CA GLN A 91 0.57 4.59 5.13
C GLN A 91 -0.11 4.27 3.80
N PRO A 92 -1.24 4.91 3.47
CA PRO A 92 -1.88 4.72 2.17
C PRO A 92 -0.99 5.27 1.04
N VAL A 93 -0.76 4.47 0.01
CA VAL A 93 0.05 4.82 -1.17
C VAL A 93 -0.86 5.12 -2.36
N VAL A 94 -1.91 4.32 -2.54
CA VAL A 94 -3.00 4.56 -3.49
C VAL A 94 -4.31 4.59 -2.72
N VAL A 95 -5.03 5.69 -2.86
CA VAL A 95 -6.46 5.79 -2.57
C VAL A 95 -7.13 5.89 -3.93
N PRO A 96 -8.08 5.01 -4.28
CA PRO A 96 -8.77 5.18 -5.54
C PRO A 96 -9.47 6.54 -5.49
N GLU A 97 -9.31 7.33 -6.55
CA GLU A 97 -10.34 8.34 -6.81
C GLU A 97 -11.67 7.58 -6.83
N PRO A 98 -12.72 8.07 -6.15
CA PRO A 98 -14.01 7.44 -6.22
C PRO A 98 -14.36 7.36 -7.70
N HIS A 99 -14.43 6.15 -8.24
CA HIS A 99 -14.99 5.94 -9.57
C HIS A 99 -16.41 6.49 -9.52
N VAL A 100 -16.59 7.71 -10.03
CA VAL A 100 -17.91 8.23 -10.36
C VAL A 100 -18.38 7.36 -11.51
N VAL A 101 -19.18 6.36 -11.17
CA VAL A 101 -19.97 5.62 -12.16
C VAL A 101 -20.88 6.66 -12.80
N SER A 102 -20.61 7.00 -14.06
CA SER A 102 -21.55 7.74 -14.92
C SER A 102 -22.65 6.82 -15.42
#